data_AF-A0AAV9CTS7-F1
#
_entry.id   AF-A0AAV9CTS7-F1
#
_cell.length_a   1.000
_cell.length_b   1.000
_cell.length_c   1.000
_cell.angle_alpha   90.00
_cell.angle_beta   90.00
_cell.angle_gamma   90.00
#
_symmetry.space_group_name_H-M   'P 1'
#
loop_
_entity.id
_entity.type
_entity.pdbx_description
1 polymer ?
#
loop_
_entity_poly.entity_id
_entity_poly.type
_entity_poly.pdbx_seq_one_letter_code
_entity_poly.pdbx_strand_id
1 'polypeptide(L)'
;MEDIVAVREYDEERDLQAVETMEKLYLLGDPLCRVRHCSNYCMLIAEYGEKKEIVGTVRGCMKTVTRGKTIFREFPVYVKVAYLLGLRVSPSHSF
;
A
#
# COMPACT_ATOMS: atom_id res chain seq x y z
N MET A 1 -8.68 -26.49 11.53
CA MET A 1 -9.40 -25.41 10.81
C MET A 1 -8.30 -24.49 10.34
N GLU A 2 -8.00 -24.49 9.05
CA GLU A 2 -6.82 -23.79 8.52
C GLU A 2 -7.06 -22.29 8.60
N ASP A 3 -6.22 -21.60 9.36
CA ASP A 3 -6.17 -20.14 9.42
C ASP A 3 -5.59 -19.62 8.11
N ILE A 4 -6.43 -19.55 7.07
CA ILE A 4 -6.03 -19.11 5.74
C ILE A 4 -5.99 -17.59 5.72
N VAL A 5 -4.81 -17.05 5.42
CA VAL A 5 -4.63 -15.64 5.05
C VAL A 5 -4.80 -15.51 3.54
N ALA A 6 -5.72 -14.66 3.10
CA ALA A 6 -5.91 -14.33 1.70
C ALA A 6 -5.46 -12.88 1.43
N VAL A 7 -4.73 -12.66 0.34
CA VAL A 7 -4.34 -11.32 -0.11
C VAL A 7 -5.13 -10.97 -1.35
N ARG A 8 -5.74 -9.78 -1.37
CA ARG A 8 -6.47 -9.27 -2.53
C ARG A 8 -6.30 -7.77 -2.70
N GLU A 9 -6.68 -7.28 -3.87
CA GLU A 9 -6.78 -5.85 -4.12
C GLU A 9 -7.87 -5.22 -3.25
N TYR A 10 -7.58 -3.99 -2.81
CA TYR A 10 -8.51 -3.15 -2.09
C TYR A 10 -9.68 -2.74 -2.99
N ASP A 11 -10.88 -2.82 -2.42
CA ASP A 11 -12.13 -2.40 -3.03
C ASP A 11 -12.72 -1.25 -2.21
N GLU A 12 -12.84 -0.08 -2.82
CA GLU A 12 -13.23 1.12 -2.09
C GLU A 12 -14.65 1.04 -1.50
N GLU A 13 -15.58 0.38 -2.17
CA GLU A 13 -16.97 0.28 -1.68
C GLU A 13 -17.06 -0.66 -0.48
N ARG A 14 -16.28 -1.76 -0.50
CA ARG A 14 -16.34 -2.80 0.54
C ARG A 14 -15.42 -2.55 1.72
N ASP A 15 -14.25 -1.97 1.48
CA ASP A 15 -13.15 -2.00 2.44
C ASP A 15 -12.91 -0.65 3.14
N LEU A 16 -13.45 0.46 2.61
CA LEU A 16 -13.18 1.81 3.11
C LEU A 16 -13.38 1.92 4.62
N GLN A 17 -14.52 1.46 5.14
CA GLN A 17 -14.83 1.59 6.56
C GLN A 17 -13.87 0.80 7.45
N ALA A 18 -13.52 -0.43 7.04
CA ALA A 18 -12.61 -1.30 7.80
C ALA A 18 -11.18 -0.77 7.77
N VAL A 19 -10.72 -0.31 6.60
CA VAL A 19 -9.41 0.32 6.42
C VAL A 19 -9.32 1.62 7.20
N GLU A 20 -10.30 2.51 7.11
CA GLU A 20 -10.33 3.75 7.91
C GLU A 20 -10.27 3.47 9.41
N THR A 21 -10.97 2.44 9.88
CA THR A 21 -10.94 2.04 11.30
C THR A 21 -9.55 1.57 11.72
N MET A 22 -8.90 0.76 10.87
CA MET A 22 -7.53 0.30 11.10
C MET A 22 -6.52 1.46 11.03
N GLU A 23 -6.76 2.45 10.18
CA GLU A 23 -5.90 3.63 10.04
C GLU A 23 -6.10 4.67 11.13
N LYS A 24 -7.32 4.89 11.64
CA LYS A 24 -7.65 5.89 12.68
C LYS A 24 -6.79 5.75 13.94
N LEU A 25 -6.31 4.55 14.25
CA LEU A 25 -5.36 4.30 15.34
C LEU A 25 -3.97 4.95 15.13
N TYR A 26 -3.64 5.41 13.92
CA TYR A 26 -2.28 5.79 13.51
C TYR A 26 -2.16 7.13 12.77
N LEU A 27 -3.21 7.97 12.71
CA LEU A 27 -3.22 9.17 11.86
C LEU A 27 -3.02 10.48 12.64
N LEU A 28 -1.83 11.08 12.46
CA LEU A 28 -1.62 12.52 12.50
C LEU A 28 -1.50 13.02 11.05
N GLY A 29 -2.63 13.23 10.37
CA GLY A 29 -2.72 13.71 8.97
C GLY A 29 -3.19 12.65 7.97
N ASP A 30 -3.52 13.06 6.74
CA ASP A 30 -4.13 12.18 5.71
C ASP A 30 -3.07 11.57 4.74
N PRO A 31 -2.68 10.30 4.91
CA PRO A 31 -1.76 9.61 4.02
C PRO A 31 -2.38 9.25 2.67
N LEU A 32 -3.72 9.21 2.53
CA LEU A 32 -4.41 8.90 1.28
C LEU A 32 -4.25 10.03 0.26
N CYS A 33 -4.12 11.28 0.70
CA CYS A 33 -3.88 12.43 -0.19
C CYS A 33 -2.59 12.30 -1.02
N ARG A 34 -1.48 11.77 -0.46
CA ARG A 34 -0.22 11.59 -1.21
C ARG A 34 -0.26 10.41 -2.18
N VAL A 35 -1.15 9.48 -1.88
CA VAL A 35 -1.29 8.19 -2.55
C VAL A 35 -2.14 8.32 -3.82
N ARG A 36 -3.25 9.06 -3.75
CA ARG A 36 -4.21 9.29 -4.86
C ARG A 36 -3.63 10.03 -6.06
N HIS A 37 -2.52 10.75 -5.90
CA HIS A 37 -1.83 11.46 -6.99
C HIS A 37 -0.74 10.63 -7.70
N CYS A 38 -0.61 9.34 -7.42
CA CYS A 38 0.26 8.44 -8.17
C CYS A 38 -0.55 7.65 -9.21
N SER A 39 -0.20 7.78 -10.49
CA SER A 39 -0.88 7.09 -11.59
C SER A 39 -0.81 5.56 -11.50
N ASN A 40 0.20 5.00 -10.81
CA ASN A 40 0.37 3.57 -10.57
C ASN A 40 0.31 3.28 -9.06
N TYR A 41 -0.85 3.53 -8.46
CA TYR A 41 -1.13 3.18 -7.08
C TYR A 41 -1.65 1.73 -6.98
N CYS A 42 -1.14 0.98 -6.01
CA CYS A 42 -1.67 -0.34 -5.67
C CYS A 42 -1.84 -0.43 -4.15
N MET A 43 -3.03 -0.90 -3.75
CA MET A 43 -3.35 -1.20 -2.36
C MET A 43 -3.82 -2.64 -2.26
N LEU A 44 -3.15 -3.40 -1.42
CA LEU A 44 -3.51 -4.77 -1.11
C LEU A 44 -3.95 -4.85 0.34
N ILE A 45 -4.92 -5.71 0.59
CA ILE A 45 -5.39 -6.04 1.93
C ILE A 45 -5.08 -7.51 2.23
N ALA A 46 -4.87 -7.81 3.51
CA ALA A 46 -4.81 -9.16 4.02
C ALA A 46 -6.10 -9.45 4.78
N GLU A 47 -6.80 -10.49 4.36
CA GLU A 47 -7.99 -11.04 5.03
C GLU A 47 -7.61 -12.28 5.82
N TYR A 48 -8.16 -12.42 7.03
CA TYR A 48 -7.94 -13.56 7.91
C TYR A 48 -9.24 -14.28 8.25
N GLY A 49 -9.18 -15.61 8.19
CA GLY A 49 -10.26 -16.50 8.62
C GLY A 49 -11.51 -16.48 7.74
N GLU A 50 -12.50 -17.27 8.12
CA GLU A 50 -13.75 -17.42 7.36
C GLU A 50 -14.57 -16.12 7.28
N LYS A 51 -14.42 -15.25 8.28
CA LYS A 51 -15.10 -13.94 8.35
C LYS A 51 -14.45 -12.88 7.45
N LYS A 52 -13.33 -13.20 6.79
CA LYS A 52 -12.56 -12.27 5.95
C LYS A 52 -12.27 -10.95 6.66
N GLU A 53 -11.82 -11.05 7.91
CA GLU A 53 -11.47 -9.87 8.69
C GLU A 53 -10.22 -9.23 8.08
N ILE A 54 -10.27 -7.92 7.83
CA ILE A 54 -9.10 -7.19 7.32
C ILE A 54 -8.10 -7.05 8.46
N VAL A 55 -7.00 -7.80 8.36
CA VAL A 55 -5.94 -7.84 9.36
C VAL A 55 -4.70 -7.06 8.95
N GLY A 56 -4.62 -6.58 7.71
CA GLY A 56 -3.49 -5.78 7.28
C GLY A 56 -3.71 -5.10 5.95
N THR A 57 -2.92 -4.05 5.71
CA THR A 57 -2.89 -3.33 4.45
C THR A 57 -1.46 -3.02 4.05
N VAL A 58 -1.17 -3.15 2.76
CA VAL A 58 0.04 -2.61 2.16
C VAL A 58 -0.34 -1.72 1.00
N ARG A 59 0.27 -0.55 0.96
CA ARG A 59 0.04 0.46 -0.05
C ARG A 59 1.37 0.87 -0.64
N GLY A 60 1.41 0.96 -1.96
CA GLY A 60 2.60 1.35 -2.68
C GLY A 60 2.30 1.97 -4.03
N CYS A 61 3.32 2.58 -4.61
CA CYS A 61 3.24 3.08 -5.97
C CYS A 61 4.51 2.82 -6.75
N MET A 62 4.41 2.80 -8.07
CA MET A 62 5.56 2.74 -8.96
C MET A 62 5.80 4.08 -9.63
N LYS A 63 7.00 4.63 -9.50
CA LYS A 63 7.42 5.88 -10.15
C LYS A 63 8.60 5.64 -11.06
N THR A 64 8.60 6.33 -12.20
CA THR A 64 9.79 6.42 -13.05
C THR A 64 10.65 7.57 -12.52
N VAL A 65 11.90 7.28 -12.19
CA VAL A 65 12.89 8.26 -11.73
C VAL A 65 14.08 8.28 -12.69
N THR A 66 14.81 9.39 -12.67
CA THR A 66 16.02 9.56 -13.49
C THR A 66 17.26 9.29 -12.66
N ARG A 67 18.11 8.36 -13.13
CA ARG A 67 19.51 8.30 -12.71
C ARG A 67 20.18 9.49 -13.38
N GLY A 68 20.44 10.57 -12.62
CA GLY A 68 20.84 11.89 -13.11
C GLY A 68 21.89 11.89 -14.24
N LYS A 69 21.97 13.01 -14.97
CA LYS A 69 22.89 13.15 -16.12
C LYS A 69 24.34 12.92 -15.69
N THR A 70 25.01 11.97 -16.32
CA THR A 70 26.47 11.85 -16.26
C THR A 70 27.06 12.66 -17.41
N ILE A 71 28.23 13.28 -17.23
CA ILE A 71 28.90 14.12 -18.24
C ILE A 71 29.02 13.42 -19.61
N PHE A 72 29.05 12.08 -19.61
CA PHE A 72 29.19 11.23 -20.79
C PHE A 72 27.87 10.69 -21.38
N ARG A 73 26.69 11.10 -20.87
CA ARG A 73 25.39 10.64 -21.37
C ARG A 73 24.47 11.82 -21.65
N GLU A 74 24.23 12.08 -22.93
CA GLU A 74 23.33 13.14 -23.40
C GLU A 74 21.86 12.90 -22.99
N PHE A 75 21.46 11.61 -22.94
CA PHE A 75 20.11 11.21 -22.57
C PHE A 75 20.02 10.69 -21.12
N PRO A 76 19.00 11.13 -20.36
CA PRO A 76 18.77 10.63 -19.01
C PRO A 76 18.41 9.14 -19.01
N VAL A 77 18.94 8.39 -18.04
CA VAL A 77 18.56 6.99 -17.81
C VAL A 77 17.35 6.96 -16.89
N TYR A 78 16.22 6.46 -17.40
CA TYR A 78 15.00 6.25 -16.63
C TYR A 78 14.99 4.87 -16.00
N VAL A 79 14.63 4.80 -14.72
CA VAL A 79 14.44 3.55 -13.98
C VAL A 79 13.09 3.58 -13.26
N LYS A 80 12.42 2.43 -13.18
CA LYS A 80 11.19 2.29 -12.39
C LYS A 80 11.57 1.91 -10.96
N VAL A 81 11.05 2.64 -9.98
CA VAL A 81 11.20 2.33 -8.56
C VAL A 81 9.82 2.10 -7.96
N ALA A 82 9.72 1.08 -7.10
CA ALA A 82 8.55 0.86 -6.27
C ALA A 82 8.76 1.53 -4.92
N TYR A 83 7.74 2.23 -4.43
CA TYR A 83 7.74 2.91 -3.14
C TYR A 83 6.62 2.35 -2.28
N LEU A 84 6.96 1.85 -1.09
CA LEU A 84 5.97 1.46 -0.08
C LEU A 84 5.54 2.71 0.69
N LEU A 85 4.28 3.09 0.53
CA LEU A 85 3.66 4.25 1.17
C LEU A 85 3.26 3.93 2.61
N GLY A 86 3.03 2.66 2.92
CA GLY A 86 2.75 2.17 4.25
C GLY A 86 2.42 0.69 4.28
N LEU A 87 2.81 0.04 5.36
CA LEU A 87 2.44 -1.32 5.72
C LEU A 87 1.84 -1.27 7.12
N ARG A 88 0.67 -1.88 7.29
CA ARG A 88 -0.05 -1.95 8.56
C ARG A 88 -0.56 -3.37 8.76
N VAL A 89 -0.48 -3.83 10.00
CA VAL A 89 -0.99 -5.13 10.45
C VAL A 89 -1.71 -4.88 11.77
N SER A 90 -2.84 -5.54 11.97
CA SER A 90 -3.60 -5.52 13.21
C SER A 90 -2.72 -5.99 14.37
N PRO A 91 -2.69 -5.28 15.52
CA PRO A 91 -1.86 -5.68 16.68
C PRO A 91 -2.17 -7.08 17.20
N SER A 92 -3.42 -7.54 17.06
CA SER A 92 -3.84 -8.89 17.43
C SER A 92 -3.19 -9.99 16.59
N HIS A 93 -2.57 -9.63 15.47
CA HIS A 93 -1.99 -10.52 14.48
C HIS A 93 -0.50 -10.21 14.20
N SER A 94 0.15 -9.37 15.01
CA SER A 94 1.55 -8.96 14.82
C SER A 94 2.57 -9.71 15.69
N PHE A 95 2.25 -10.93 16.13
CA PHE A 95 3.10 -11.75 17.00
C PHE A 95 4.20 -12.49 16.25
#